data_AF-A0AAV4T3V5-F1
#
_entry.id   AF-A0AAV4T3V5-F1
#
_cell.length_a   1.000
_cell.length_b   1.000
_cell.length_c   1.000
_cell.angle_alpha   90.00
_cell.angle_beta   90.00
_cell.angle_gamma   90.00
#
_symmetry.space_group_name_H-M   'P 1'
#
loop_
_entity.id
_entity.type
_entity.pdbx_description
1 polymer ?
#
loop_
_entity_poly.entity_id
_entity_poly.type
_entity_poly.pdbx_seq_one_letter_code
_entity_poly.pdbx_strand_id
1 'polypeptide(L)'
;MIWHLIICPYTKVEESFNLQAIHDLLYHGSNISRFDHLEFPGVVPRTFLGPMVIAGLSYPFLYINMFLGFNKFVMQYVVRLMLGSLVLFAFQKFREAVKKQFGIAVSSWLQLITASQFHFVYYMSRPLPNTFALILALFAFHCWMTRKKRMFILTSAAAVIVFRAELSILLGLIALEEIILGRLSILQILCYGIPSGLWVL
;
A
#
# COMPACT_ATOMS: atom_id res chain seq x y z
N MET A 1 15.09 -2.32 -6.54
CA MET A 1 14.54 -2.06 -5.18
C MET A 1 15.64 -2.14 -4.14
N ILE A 2 16.25 -3.30 -3.89
CA ILE A 2 17.29 -3.49 -2.86
C ILE A 2 18.46 -2.50 -3.03
N TRP A 3 18.93 -2.31 -4.26
CA TRP A 3 19.96 -1.33 -4.59
C TRP A 3 19.61 0.10 -4.13
N HIS A 4 18.40 0.58 -4.42
CA HIS A 4 17.94 1.90 -3.97
C HIS A 4 17.75 1.99 -2.45
N LEU A 5 17.36 0.88 -1.83
CA LEU A 5 17.21 0.80 -0.37
C LEU A 5 18.56 1.01 0.32
N ILE A 6 19.64 0.40 -0.19
CA ILE A 6 20.99 0.51 0.38
C ILE A 6 21.61 1.88 0.09
N ILE A 7 21.52 2.38 -1.15
CA ILE A 7 22.22 3.60 -1.57
C ILE A 7 21.50 4.88 -1.14
N CYS A 8 20.18 4.81 -0.90
CA CYS A 8 19.41 5.97 -0.48
C CYS A 8 18.80 5.75 0.92
N PRO A 9 19.64 5.64 1.97
CA PRO A 9 19.22 5.36 3.34
C PRO A 9 18.30 6.44 3.90
N TYR A 10 18.54 7.70 3.57
CA TYR A 10 17.83 8.81 4.20
C TYR A 10 16.38 8.94 3.74
N THR A 11 15.59 9.61 4.58
CA THR A 11 14.13 9.74 4.45
C THR A 11 13.80 11.12 3.92
N LYS A 12 12.85 11.18 2.97
CA LYS A 12 12.22 12.45 2.63
C LYS A 12 11.28 12.88 3.75
N VAL A 13 11.02 14.18 3.85
CA VAL A 13 10.07 14.75 4.81
C VAL A 13 8.67 14.13 4.69
N GLU A 14 8.23 13.80 3.48
CA GLU A 14 6.93 13.15 3.26
C GLU A 14 6.83 11.73 3.85
N GLU A 15 7.96 11.03 3.97
CA GLU A 15 8.04 9.68 4.55
C GLU A 15 8.01 9.70 6.08
N SER A 16 8.36 10.82 6.71
CA SER A 16 8.62 10.90 8.16
C SER A 16 7.40 10.46 8.96
N PHE A 17 6.20 10.95 8.60
CA PHE A 17 4.97 10.63 9.32
C PHE A 17 4.75 9.13 9.44
N ASN A 18 4.76 8.41 8.32
CA ASN A 18 4.48 6.97 8.33
C ASN A 18 5.65 6.19 8.92
N LEU A 19 6.89 6.65 8.70
CA LEU A 19 8.05 5.98 9.26
C LEU A 19 8.09 6.08 10.79
N GLN A 20 7.83 7.28 11.33
CA GLN A 20 7.73 7.46 12.77
C GLN A 20 6.54 6.70 13.34
N ALA A 21 5.40 6.65 12.63
CA ALA A 21 4.24 5.89 13.11
C ALA A 21 4.60 4.40 13.22
N ILE A 22 5.33 3.85 12.25
CA ILE A 22 5.84 2.47 12.30
C ILE A 22 6.84 2.30 13.45
N HIS A 23 7.77 3.25 13.65
CA HIS A 23 8.71 3.22 14.76
C HIS A 23 7.97 3.18 16.11
N ASP A 24 7.01 4.06 16.32
CA ASP A 24 6.31 4.18 17.59
C ASP A 24 5.46 2.95 17.86
N LEU A 25 4.81 2.40 16.85
CA LEU A 25 4.10 1.13 16.95
C LEU A 25 5.02 -0.04 17.31
N LEU A 26 6.25 -0.07 16.78
CA LEU A 26 7.23 -1.12 17.06
C LEU A 26 7.86 -0.99 18.46
N TYR A 27 8.23 0.21 18.87
CA TYR A 27 9.03 0.44 20.09
C TYR A 27 8.23 0.94 21.30
N HIS A 28 7.12 1.63 21.08
CA HIS A 28 6.25 2.15 22.15
C HIS A 28 4.96 1.32 22.29
N GLY A 29 4.55 0.60 21.25
CA GLY A 29 3.44 -0.35 21.30
C GLY A 29 2.13 0.32 21.72
N SER A 30 1.57 -0.10 22.86
CA SER A 30 0.34 0.48 23.41
C SER A 30 0.55 1.78 24.19
N ASN A 31 1.80 2.22 24.41
CA ASN A 31 2.09 3.44 25.13
C ASN A 31 1.95 4.67 24.21
N ILE A 32 0.70 5.02 23.90
CA ILE A 32 0.33 6.11 22.97
C ILE A 32 0.92 7.45 23.43
N SER A 33 1.09 7.66 24.74
CA SER A 33 1.65 8.92 25.28
C SER A 33 3.07 9.26 24.79
N ARG A 34 3.80 8.27 24.25
CA ARG A 34 5.15 8.43 23.72
C ARG A 34 5.20 8.55 22.19
N PHE A 35 4.05 8.67 21.53
CA PHE A 35 4.01 8.74 20.07
C PHE A 35 4.37 10.16 19.63
N ASP A 36 5.30 10.26 18.67
CA ASP A 36 5.77 11.52 18.09
C ASP A 36 4.61 12.34 17.51
N HIS A 37 3.58 11.67 17.00
CA HIS A 37 2.39 12.28 16.40
C HIS A 37 1.49 13.04 17.39
N LEU A 38 1.67 12.85 18.71
CA LEU A 38 1.00 13.68 19.72
C LEU A 38 1.67 15.05 19.85
N GLU A 39 3.00 15.10 19.74
CA GLU A 39 3.77 16.34 19.85
C GLU A 39 3.83 17.08 18.50
N PHE A 40 3.95 16.32 17.40
CA PHE A 40 4.02 16.83 16.03
C PHE A 40 2.86 16.31 15.17
N PRO A 41 1.62 16.76 15.42
CA PRO A 41 0.50 16.43 14.56
C PRO A 41 0.74 17.04 13.17
N GLY A 42 0.88 16.19 12.16
CA GLY A 42 1.10 16.65 10.79
C GLY A 42 -0.03 17.56 10.30
N VAL A 43 0.30 18.49 9.41
CA VAL A 43 -0.65 19.48 8.83
C VAL A 43 -1.81 18.87 8.02
N VAL A 44 -1.73 17.58 7.69
CA VAL A 44 -2.76 16.84 6.95
C VAL A 44 -3.07 15.56 7.72
N PRO A 45 -4.34 15.29 8.06
CA PRO A 45 -4.72 14.05 8.72
C PRO A 45 -4.41 12.86 7.83
N ARG A 46 -3.74 11.85 8.39
CA ARG A 46 -3.31 10.64 7.70
C ARG A 46 -3.71 9.43 8.54
N THR A 47 -4.08 8.35 7.87
CA THR A 47 -4.41 7.09 8.54
C THR A 47 -3.19 6.42 9.16
N PHE A 48 -3.39 5.74 10.30
CA PHE A 48 -2.38 4.85 10.91
C PHE A 48 -2.46 3.41 10.39
N LEU A 49 -3.48 3.05 9.61
CA LEU A 49 -3.70 1.66 9.18
C LEU A 49 -2.56 1.10 8.32
N GLY A 50 -2.02 1.91 7.38
CA GLY A 50 -0.85 1.54 6.59
C GLY A 50 0.37 1.24 7.47
N PRO A 51 0.81 2.20 8.31
CA PRO A 51 1.83 1.98 9.33
C PRO A 51 1.62 0.74 10.20
N MET A 52 0.40 0.51 10.71
CA MET A 52 0.08 -0.66 11.55
C MET A 52 0.34 -1.98 10.84
N VAL A 53 -0.06 -2.12 9.58
CA VAL A 53 0.20 -3.34 8.81
C VAL A 53 1.70 -3.59 8.67
N ILE A 54 2.49 -2.56 8.35
CA ILE A 54 3.93 -2.73 8.17
C ILE A 54 4.65 -2.98 9.50
N ALA A 55 4.23 -2.32 10.58
CA ALA A 55 4.74 -2.57 11.92
C ALA A 55 4.49 -4.03 12.33
N GLY A 56 3.26 -4.53 12.13
CA GLY A 56 2.92 -5.93 12.41
C GLY A 56 3.78 -6.93 11.62
N LEU A 57 4.01 -6.68 10.33
CA LEU A 57 4.90 -7.53 9.50
C LEU A 57 6.37 -7.44 9.91
N SER A 58 6.80 -6.29 10.44
CA SER A 58 8.19 -6.05 10.86
C SER A 58 8.46 -6.53 12.29
N TYR A 59 7.42 -6.83 13.08
CA TYR A 59 7.51 -7.15 14.50
C TYR A 59 8.41 -8.37 14.82
N PRO A 60 8.36 -9.50 14.07
CA PRO A 60 9.28 -10.62 14.31
C PRO A 60 10.76 -10.22 14.17
N PHE A 61 11.06 -9.31 13.23
CA PHE A 61 12.43 -8.85 12.98
C PHE A 61 12.92 -7.87 14.05
N LEU A 62 12.00 -7.19 14.75
CA LEU A 62 12.36 -6.36 15.91
C LEU A 62 13.00 -7.21 17.00
N TYR A 63 12.43 -8.37 17.32
CA TYR A 63 13.00 -9.28 18.32
C TYR A 63 14.40 -9.77 17.93
N ILE A 64 14.60 -10.10 16.64
CA ILE A 64 15.92 -10.47 16.11
C ILE A 64 16.90 -9.31 16.27
N ASN A 65 16.48 -8.09 15.92
CA ASN A 65 17.30 -6.89 16.05
C ASN A 65 17.68 -6.60 17.51
N MET A 66 16.75 -6.78 18.46
CA MET A 66 16.99 -6.63 19.89
C MET A 66 17.93 -7.71 20.43
N PHE A 67 17.75 -8.96 20.00
CA PHE A 67 18.59 -10.08 20.40
C PHE A 67 20.05 -9.90 19.92
N LEU A 68 20.23 -9.42 18.69
CA LEU A 68 21.55 -9.18 18.11
C LEU A 68 22.17 -7.82 18.52
N GLY A 69 21.42 -6.96 19.21
CA GLY A 69 21.89 -5.66 19.68
C GLY A 69 22.18 -4.64 18.56
N PHE A 70 21.54 -4.77 17.40
CA PHE A 70 21.76 -3.86 16.28
C PHE A 70 21.10 -2.49 16.47
N ASN A 71 21.66 -1.46 15.81
CA ASN A 71 21.10 -0.11 15.83
C ASN A 71 19.68 -0.07 15.25
N LYS A 72 18.78 0.73 15.83
CA LYS A 72 17.42 1.00 15.33
C LYS A 72 17.37 1.34 13.84
N PHE A 73 18.44 1.92 13.31
CA PHE A 73 18.58 2.21 11.88
C PHE A 73 18.40 0.96 10.99
N VAL A 74 18.77 -0.23 11.46
CA VAL A 74 18.54 -1.49 10.74
C VAL A 74 17.05 -1.76 10.57
N MET A 75 16.23 -1.44 11.57
CA MET A 75 14.78 -1.62 11.49
C MET A 75 14.14 -0.74 10.42
N GLN A 76 14.72 0.43 10.10
CA GLN A 76 14.26 1.24 8.98
C GLN A 76 14.40 0.50 7.64
N TYR A 77 15.51 -0.23 7.43
CA TYR A 77 15.68 -1.05 6.23
C TYR A 77 14.70 -2.22 6.19
N VAL A 78 14.47 -2.88 7.32
CA VAL A 78 13.49 -3.97 7.44
C VAL A 78 12.09 -3.48 7.06
N VAL A 79 11.64 -2.37 7.66
CA VAL A 79 10.33 -1.77 7.39
C VAL A 79 10.16 -1.42 5.91
N ARG A 80 11.18 -0.81 5.30
CA ARG A 80 11.17 -0.49 3.86
C ARG A 80 11.17 -1.73 2.98
N LEU A 81 11.87 -2.79 3.39
CA LEU A 81 11.89 -4.07 2.69
C LEU A 81 10.52 -4.75 2.76
N MET A 82 9.87 -4.74 3.93
CA MET A 82 8.52 -5.29 4.10
C MET A 82 7.50 -4.57 3.21
N LEU A 83 7.52 -3.23 3.21
CA LEU A 83 6.66 -2.42 2.34
C LEU A 83 6.93 -2.71 0.86
N GLY A 84 8.20 -2.70 0.45
CA GLY A 84 8.60 -3.00 -0.92
C GLY A 84 8.16 -4.40 -1.36
N SER A 85 8.26 -5.38 -0.47
CA SER A 85 7.84 -6.76 -0.73
C SER A 85 6.31 -6.87 -0.92
N LEU A 86 5.52 -6.14 -0.13
CA LEU A 86 4.07 -6.05 -0.34
C LEU A 86 3.71 -5.40 -1.68
N VAL A 87 4.40 -4.33 -2.08
CA VAL A 87 4.18 -3.71 -3.40
C VAL A 87 4.54 -4.69 -4.52
N LEU A 88 5.65 -5.44 -4.40
CA LEU A 88 6.00 -6.49 -5.38
C LEU A 88 4.93 -7.56 -5.45
N PHE A 89 4.43 -8.01 -4.31
CA PHE A 89 3.38 -9.03 -4.26
C PHE A 89 2.09 -8.54 -4.96
N ALA A 90 1.65 -7.32 -4.67
CA ALA A 90 0.50 -6.71 -5.33
C ALA A 90 0.73 -6.55 -6.85
N PHE A 91 1.93 -6.12 -7.25
CA PHE A 91 2.31 -5.99 -8.66
C PHE A 91 2.35 -7.35 -9.37
N GLN A 92 2.83 -8.41 -8.71
CA GLN A 92 2.79 -9.76 -9.26
C GLN A 92 1.37 -10.24 -9.49
N LYS A 93 0.43 -9.96 -8.57
CA LYS A 93 -0.99 -10.26 -8.77
C LYS A 93 -1.60 -9.48 -9.92
N PHE A 94 -1.30 -8.19 -10.04
CA PHE A 94 -1.70 -7.41 -11.21
C PHE A 94 -1.14 -8.01 -12.51
N ARG A 95 0.15 -8.34 -12.54
CA ARG A 95 0.82 -8.98 -13.68
C ARG A 95 0.18 -10.33 -14.06
N GLU A 96 -0.18 -11.15 -13.07
CA GLU A 96 -0.91 -12.41 -13.30
C GLU A 96 -2.25 -12.17 -14.02
N ALA A 97 -2.98 -11.12 -13.65
CA ALA A 97 -4.24 -10.76 -14.31
C ALA A 97 -4.02 -10.27 -15.74
N VAL A 98 -3.01 -9.42 -15.96
CA VAL A 98 -2.60 -8.96 -17.30
C VAL A 98 -2.20 -10.14 -18.19
N LYS A 99 -1.42 -11.08 -17.66
CA LYS A 99 -1.02 -12.30 -18.38
C LYS A 99 -2.23 -13.13 -18.82
N LYS A 100 -3.24 -13.26 -17.96
CA LYS A 100 -4.47 -14.01 -18.28
C LYS A 100 -5.30 -13.32 -19.37
N GLN A 101 -5.37 -11.99 -19.34
CA GLN A 101 -6.23 -11.22 -20.25
C GLN A 101 -5.58 -10.94 -21.61
N PHE A 102 -4.27 -10.67 -21.63
CA PHE A 102 -3.52 -10.18 -22.80
C PHE A 102 -2.37 -11.09 -23.24
N GLY A 103 -2.17 -12.22 -22.56
CA GLY A 103 -1.13 -13.19 -22.88
C GLY A 103 0.24 -12.88 -22.27
N ILE A 104 1.18 -13.80 -22.48
CA ILE A 104 2.50 -13.75 -21.83
C ILE A 104 3.39 -12.62 -22.35
N ALA A 105 3.31 -12.30 -23.65
CA ALA A 105 4.14 -11.27 -24.26
C ALA A 105 3.88 -9.89 -23.63
N VAL A 106 2.61 -9.49 -23.51
CA VAL A 106 2.21 -8.20 -22.90
C VAL A 106 2.61 -8.14 -21.43
N SER A 107 2.40 -9.23 -20.69
CA SER A 107 2.81 -9.33 -19.28
C SER A 107 4.33 -9.20 -19.09
N SER A 108 5.12 -9.76 -20.00
CA SER A 108 6.59 -9.66 -19.94
C SER A 108 7.05 -8.25 -20.24
N TRP A 109 6.50 -7.60 -21.27
CA TRP A 109 6.80 -6.21 -21.60
C TRP A 109 6.41 -5.25 -20.49
N LEU A 110 5.23 -5.41 -19.87
CA LEU A 110 4.83 -4.64 -18.70
C LEU A 110 5.89 -4.71 -17.60
N GLN A 111 6.37 -5.92 -17.29
CA GLN A 111 7.39 -6.11 -16.26
C GLN A 111 8.72 -5.47 -16.63
N LEU A 112 9.20 -5.65 -17.85
CA LEU A 112 10.47 -5.07 -18.33
C LEU A 112 10.43 -3.54 -18.31
N ILE A 113 9.36 -2.94 -18.84
CA ILE A 113 9.18 -1.49 -18.85
C ILE A 113 9.13 -0.96 -17.41
N THR A 114 8.32 -1.56 -16.54
CA THR A 114 8.19 -1.13 -15.13
C THR A 114 9.51 -1.27 -14.37
N ALA A 115 10.26 -2.35 -14.61
CA ALA A 115 11.55 -2.59 -13.96
C ALA A 115 12.65 -1.64 -14.47
N SER A 116 12.55 -1.18 -15.72
CA SER A 116 13.48 -0.19 -16.28
C SER A 116 13.23 1.24 -15.78
N GLN A 117 12.00 1.54 -15.36
CA GLN A 117 11.64 2.86 -14.84
C GLN A 117 12.18 3.06 -13.42
N PHE A 118 12.95 4.13 -13.22
CA PHE A 118 13.47 4.46 -11.89
C PHE A 118 12.34 4.68 -10.87
N HIS A 119 11.23 5.29 -11.31
CA HIS A 119 10.22 5.83 -10.41
C HIS A 119 9.55 4.73 -9.58
N PHE A 120 9.01 3.69 -10.23
CA PHE A 120 8.33 2.60 -9.54
C PHE A 120 9.30 1.86 -8.59
N VAL A 121 10.47 1.49 -9.10
CA VAL A 121 11.45 0.67 -8.37
C VAL A 121 12.08 1.41 -7.18
N TYR A 122 12.15 2.74 -7.24
CA TYR A 122 12.64 3.59 -6.17
C TYR A 122 11.58 3.86 -5.09
N TYR A 123 10.35 4.21 -5.49
CA TYR A 123 9.31 4.62 -4.54
C TYR A 123 8.59 3.46 -3.85
N MET A 124 8.58 2.27 -4.44
CA MET A 124 7.88 1.09 -3.91
C MET A 124 8.30 0.67 -2.50
N SER A 125 9.51 1.00 -2.05
CA SER A 125 9.99 0.68 -0.70
C SER A 125 9.92 1.85 0.28
N ARG A 126 9.43 3.03 -0.15
CA ARG A 126 9.36 4.22 0.69
C ARG A 126 7.96 4.40 1.28
N PRO A 127 7.82 4.67 2.59
CA PRO A 127 6.52 4.72 3.28
C PRO A 127 5.78 6.03 3.00
N LEU A 128 5.46 6.27 1.73
CA LEU A 128 4.62 7.37 1.30
C LEU A 128 3.15 6.93 1.34
N PRO A 129 2.20 7.85 1.63
CA PRO A 129 0.78 7.56 1.50
C PRO A 129 0.41 6.97 0.13
N ASN A 130 1.09 7.43 -0.94
CA ASN A 130 0.91 6.93 -2.30
C ASN A 130 1.30 5.46 -2.44
N THR A 131 2.38 5.04 -1.79
CA THR A 131 2.86 3.66 -1.85
C THR A 131 1.88 2.71 -1.17
N PHE A 132 1.28 3.13 -0.05
CA PHE A 132 0.22 2.35 0.60
C PHE A 132 -1.03 2.24 -0.28
N ALA A 133 -1.47 3.37 -0.86
CA ALA A 133 -2.62 3.39 -1.78
C ALA A 133 -2.36 2.53 -3.03
N LEU A 134 -1.13 2.52 -3.55
CA LEU A 134 -0.71 1.74 -4.71
C LEU A 134 -0.89 0.23 -4.50
N ILE A 135 -0.63 -0.29 -3.30
CA ILE A 135 -0.84 -1.71 -2.98
C ILE A 135 -2.31 -2.08 -3.23
N LEU A 136 -3.24 -1.30 -2.66
CA LEU A 136 -4.67 -1.54 -2.81
C LEU A 136 -5.16 -1.29 -4.24
N ALA A 137 -4.63 -0.27 -4.92
CA ALA A 137 -4.96 0.01 -6.31
C ALA A 137 -4.55 -1.15 -7.25
N LEU A 138 -3.35 -1.72 -7.06
CA LEU A 138 -2.91 -2.89 -7.84
C LEU A 138 -3.80 -4.12 -7.59
N PHE A 139 -4.26 -4.32 -6.35
CA PHE A 139 -5.25 -5.36 -6.04
C PHE A 139 -6.61 -5.07 -6.66
N ALA A 140 -7.06 -3.82 -6.68
CA ALA A 140 -8.29 -3.42 -7.34
C ALA A 140 -8.21 -3.74 -8.85
N PHE A 141 -7.12 -3.38 -9.52
CA PHE A 141 -6.91 -3.76 -10.92
C PHE A 141 -6.89 -5.28 -11.14
N HIS A 142 -6.21 -6.03 -10.27
CA HIS A 142 -6.25 -7.49 -10.31
C HIS A 142 -7.68 -8.02 -10.19
N CYS A 143 -8.46 -7.52 -9.24
CA CYS A 143 -9.84 -7.97 -9.00
C CYS A 143 -10.79 -7.58 -10.14
N TRP A 144 -10.61 -6.39 -10.73
CA TRP A 144 -11.35 -5.94 -11.90
C TRP A 144 -11.09 -6.85 -13.10
N MET A 145 -9.83 -7.08 -13.45
CA MET A 145 -9.44 -7.94 -14.56
C MET A 145 -9.83 -9.41 -14.36
N THR A 146 -9.81 -9.90 -13.12
CA THR A 146 -10.25 -11.26 -12.78
C THR A 146 -11.75 -11.40 -12.50
N ARG A 147 -12.53 -10.33 -12.72
CA ARG A 147 -14.00 -10.28 -12.55
C ARG A 147 -14.49 -10.58 -11.12
N LYS A 148 -13.65 -10.38 -10.11
CA LYS A 148 -14.01 -10.54 -8.69
C LYS A 148 -14.67 -9.27 -8.15
N LYS A 149 -15.95 -9.06 -8.50
CA LYS A 149 -16.74 -7.85 -8.22
C LYS A 149 -16.68 -7.38 -6.76
N ARG A 150 -16.92 -8.29 -5.81
CA ARG A 150 -16.90 -7.97 -4.36
C ARG A 150 -15.55 -7.42 -3.91
N MET A 151 -14.47 -8.14 -4.25
CA MET A 151 -13.11 -7.74 -3.87
C MET A 151 -12.68 -6.46 -4.57
N PHE A 152 -13.11 -6.24 -5.82
CA PHE A 152 -12.87 -4.99 -6.52
C PHE A 152 -13.48 -3.79 -5.77
N ILE A 153 -14.74 -3.89 -5.35
CA ILE A 153 -15.41 -2.81 -4.60
C ILE A 153 -14.71 -2.56 -3.26
N LEU A 154 -14.44 -3.61 -2.49
CA LEU A 154 -13.81 -3.50 -1.16
C LEU A 154 -12.41 -2.89 -1.24
N THR A 155 -11.57 -3.36 -2.15
CA THR A 155 -10.20 -2.85 -2.32
C THR A 155 -10.19 -1.43 -2.87
N SER A 156 -11.12 -1.09 -3.78
CA SER A 156 -11.25 0.28 -4.30
C SER A 156 -11.75 1.25 -3.24
N ALA A 157 -12.77 0.88 -2.47
CA ALA A 157 -13.29 1.70 -1.38
C ALA A 157 -12.23 1.93 -0.31
N ALA A 158 -11.50 0.89 0.10
CA ALA A 158 -10.39 1.03 1.04
C ALA A 158 -9.28 1.96 0.49
N ALA A 159 -8.91 1.85 -0.80
CA ALA A 159 -7.91 2.74 -1.39
C ALA A 159 -8.36 4.22 -1.38
N VAL A 160 -9.64 4.47 -1.69
CA VAL A 160 -10.20 5.81 -1.82
C VAL A 160 -10.46 6.47 -0.47
N ILE A 161 -11.14 5.77 0.44
CA ILE A 161 -11.63 6.34 1.70
C ILE A 161 -10.50 6.49 2.71
N VAL A 162 -9.59 5.53 2.76
CA VAL A 162 -8.56 5.43 3.82
C VAL A 162 -7.30 6.18 3.46
N PHE A 163 -6.89 6.08 2.20
CA PHE A 163 -5.60 6.60 1.76
C PHE A 163 -5.75 7.86 0.92
N ARG A 164 -6.44 7.80 -0.22
CA ARG A 164 -6.49 8.93 -1.16
C ARG A 164 -7.80 9.00 -1.95
N ALA A 165 -8.60 10.02 -1.66
CA ALA A 165 -9.89 10.26 -2.30
C ALA A 165 -9.79 10.50 -3.82
N GLU A 166 -8.68 11.06 -4.32
CA GLU A 166 -8.48 11.31 -5.76
C GLU A 166 -8.49 10.04 -6.62
N LEU A 167 -8.21 8.86 -6.04
CA LEU A 167 -8.33 7.58 -6.74
C LEU A 167 -9.78 7.27 -7.14
N SER A 168 -10.76 7.95 -6.54
CA SER A 168 -12.17 7.83 -6.93
C SER A 168 -12.40 8.21 -8.38
N ILE A 169 -11.59 9.10 -8.96
CA ILE A 169 -11.73 9.47 -10.37
C ILE A 169 -11.43 8.24 -11.23
N LEU A 170 -10.27 7.61 -11.03
CA LEU A 170 -9.86 6.46 -11.83
C LEU A 170 -10.73 5.22 -11.56
N LEU A 171 -10.85 4.83 -10.29
CA LEU A 171 -11.57 3.60 -9.90
C LEU A 171 -13.09 3.77 -10.05
N GLY A 172 -13.60 4.99 -9.85
CA GLY A 172 -15.00 5.32 -10.08
C GLY A 172 -15.38 5.30 -11.56
N LEU A 173 -14.50 5.77 -12.46
CA LEU A 173 -14.73 5.64 -13.91
C LEU A 173 -14.73 4.17 -14.34
N ILE A 174 -13.82 3.35 -13.84
CA ILE A 174 -13.81 1.89 -14.10
C ILE A 174 -15.09 1.24 -13.55
N ALA A 175 -15.52 1.60 -12.34
CA ALA A 175 -16.76 1.10 -11.78
C ALA A 175 -17.98 1.52 -12.61
N LEU A 176 -18.01 2.76 -13.09
CA LEU A 176 -19.07 3.29 -13.96
C LEU A 176 -19.12 2.53 -15.29
N GLU A 177 -17.99 2.28 -15.93
CA GLU A 177 -17.91 1.46 -17.14
C GLU A 177 -18.52 0.06 -16.91
N GLU A 178 -18.18 -0.59 -15.80
CA GLU A 178 -18.73 -1.91 -15.47
C GLU A 178 -20.23 -1.87 -15.13
N ILE A 179 -20.76 -0.76 -14.64
CA ILE A 179 -22.21 -0.54 -14.46
C ILE A 179 -22.89 -0.43 -15.83
N ILE A 180 -22.36 0.40 -16.74
CA ILE A 180 -22.90 0.59 -18.10
C ILE A 180 -22.93 -0.74 -18.86
N LEU A 181 -21.90 -1.57 -18.68
CA LEU A 181 -21.80 -2.89 -19.30
C LEU A 181 -22.66 -3.97 -18.60
N GLY A 182 -23.47 -3.59 -17.60
CA GLY A 182 -24.35 -4.51 -16.87
C GLY A 182 -23.62 -5.53 -15.99
N ARG A 183 -22.31 -5.33 -15.77
CA ARG A 183 -21.47 -6.24 -15.00
C ARG A 183 -21.47 -5.91 -13.51
N LEU A 184 -21.78 -4.68 -13.13
CA LEU A 184 -21.91 -4.24 -11.74
C LEU A 184 -23.28 -3.62 -11.49
N SER A 185 -23.89 -3.93 -10.35
CA SER A 185 -25.13 -3.28 -9.91
C SER A 185 -24.83 -2.16 -8.90
N ILE A 186 -25.55 -1.05 -9.01
CA ILE A 186 -25.45 0.10 -8.08
C ILE A 186 -25.70 -0.35 -6.63
N LEU A 187 -26.65 -1.27 -6.41
CA LEU A 187 -26.94 -1.81 -5.09
C LEU A 187 -25.74 -2.56 -4.49
N GLN A 188 -24.97 -3.27 -5.31
CA GLN A 188 -23.77 -3.96 -4.84
C GLN A 188 -22.68 -2.97 -4.42
N ILE A 189 -22.54 -1.86 -5.14
CA ILE A 189 -21.59 -0.81 -4.80
C ILE A 189 -21.98 -0.16 -3.47
N LEU A 190 -23.27 0.14 -3.25
CA LEU A 190 -23.73 0.69 -1.98
C LEU A 190 -23.58 -0.30 -0.82
N CYS A 191 -24.01 -1.56 -1.02
CA CYS A 191 -23.95 -2.60 0.02
C CYS A 191 -22.52 -3.01 0.39
N TYR A 192 -21.54 -2.95 -0.52
CA TYR A 192 -20.16 -3.31 -0.20
C TYR A 192 -19.26 -2.09 0.04
N GLY A 193 -19.54 -0.96 -0.62
CA GLY A 193 -18.78 0.29 -0.50
C GLY A 193 -19.03 1.04 0.81
N ILE A 194 -20.28 1.10 1.29
CA ILE A 194 -20.60 1.81 2.54
C ILE A 194 -20.02 1.07 3.76
N PRO A 195 -20.19 -0.26 3.92
CA PRO A 195 -19.59 -0.97 5.04
C PRO A 195 -18.07 -0.96 4.99
N SER A 196 -17.44 -1.00 3.81
CA SER A 196 -15.99 -0.87 3.72
C SER A 196 -15.47 0.53 4.02
N GLY A 197 -16.29 1.57 3.83
CA GLY A 197 -15.96 2.90 4.36
C GLY A 197 -16.04 2.95 5.88
N LEU A 198 -17.11 2.38 6.46
CA LEU A 198 -17.37 2.42 7.91
C LEU A 198 -16.49 1.48 8.73
N TRP A 199 -16.06 0.33 8.19
CA TRP A 199 -15.17 -0.60 8.89
C TRP A 199 -13.71 -0.16 8.91
N VAL A 200 -13.35 0.78 8.03
CA VAL A 200 -11.96 1.20 7.83
C VAL A 200 -11.71 2.66 8.27
N LEU A 201 -12.78 3.37 8.64
CA LEU A 201 -12.75 4.59 9.46
C LEU A 201 -12.72 4.21 10.95
#